data_AF-A0A969XA13-F1
#
_entry.id   AF-A0A969XA13-F1
#
_cell.length_a   1.000
_cell.length_b   1.000
_cell.length_c   1.000
_cell.angle_alpha   90.00
_cell.angle_beta   90.00
_cell.angle_gamma   90.00
#
_symmetry.space_group_name_H-M   'P 1'
#
loop_
_entity.id
_entity.type
_entity.pdbx_description
1 polymer ?
#
loop_
_entity_poly.entity_id
_entity_poly.type
_entity_poly.pdbx_seq_one_letter_code
_entity_poly.pdbx_strand_id
1 'polypeptide(L)'
;MRLDHPIGLLVNEHSSEPYAEYAARHNLKLLAFTPEGICWEKHTAAGLYLTRYGTHFKRLPLPKTIYNRLYPHDPQLISRLIALSPKLQVFNQVTQFDKWVVHRMLSATDLAACLPNTYEYDMASLHQALSQHGDIVIKPRLGRQGSGLWRLTVVPGGKLMIKPALPVPIALPYTDAVVNLFHVLMIVESV
;
A
#
# COMPACT_ATOMS: atom_id res chain seq x y z
N MET A 1 24.47 -16.82 13.39
CA MET A 1 23.51 -17.89 13.02
C MET A 1 23.42 -17.92 11.51
N ARG A 2 23.94 -18.96 10.83
CA ARG A 2 23.78 -19.09 9.37
C ARG A 2 22.31 -19.38 9.06
N LEU A 3 21.63 -18.45 8.39
CA LEU A 3 20.33 -18.73 7.78
C LEU A 3 20.56 -19.65 6.58
N ASP A 4 20.54 -20.96 6.83
CA ASP A 4 20.60 -21.95 5.74
C ASP A 4 19.28 -22.01 4.94
N HIS A 5 18.21 -21.46 5.49
CA HIS A 5 16.92 -21.30 4.83
C HIS A 5 16.73 -19.87 4.28
N PRO A 6 16.15 -19.72 3.08
CA PRO A 6 15.84 -18.40 2.54
C PRO A 6 14.76 -17.69 3.37
N ILE A 7 14.79 -16.36 3.35
CA ILE A 7 13.67 -15.53 3.78
C ILE A 7 12.67 -15.45 2.62
N GLY A 8 11.40 -15.65 2.92
CA GLY A 8 10.31 -15.55 1.95
C GLY A 8 9.88 -14.10 1.73
N LEU A 9 9.75 -13.70 0.48
CA LEU A 9 9.06 -12.49 0.06
C LEU A 9 7.77 -12.92 -0.64
N LEU A 10 6.62 -12.74 0.03
CA LEU A 10 5.32 -13.06 -0.55
C LEU A 10 4.82 -11.84 -1.35
N VAL A 11 4.70 -11.99 -2.67
CA VAL A 11 4.48 -10.90 -3.64
C VAL A 11 3.36 -11.25 -4.63
N ASN A 12 2.75 -10.24 -5.25
CA ASN A 12 1.70 -10.45 -6.27
C ASN A 12 2.24 -11.05 -7.57
N GLU A 13 3.47 -10.70 -7.94
CA GLU A 13 4.12 -11.14 -9.17
C GLU A 13 5.61 -11.33 -8.92
N HIS A 14 6.24 -12.16 -9.76
CA HIS A 14 7.67 -12.43 -9.67
C HIS A 14 8.47 -11.23 -10.19
N SER A 15 8.84 -10.31 -9.31
CA SER A 15 9.82 -9.26 -9.60
C SER A 15 11.09 -9.45 -8.76
N SER A 16 12.25 -9.41 -9.42
CA SER A 16 13.55 -9.47 -8.76
C SER A 16 14.00 -8.13 -8.20
N GLU A 17 13.43 -7.01 -8.65
CA GLU A 17 13.84 -5.67 -8.23
C GLU A 17 12.95 -5.12 -7.10
N PRO A 18 13.52 -4.38 -6.12
CA PRO A 18 14.95 -4.05 -5.96
C PRO A 18 15.75 -5.13 -5.18
N TYR A 19 15.16 -6.28 -4.85
CA TYR A 19 15.72 -7.21 -3.85
C TYR A 19 16.94 -8.03 -4.31
N ALA A 20 17.13 -8.23 -5.61
CA ALA A 20 18.27 -9.00 -6.13
C ALA A 20 19.60 -8.33 -5.76
N GLU A 21 19.68 -7.00 -5.90
CA GLU A 21 20.86 -6.24 -5.53
C GLU A 21 21.13 -6.30 -4.02
N TYR A 22 20.10 -6.11 -3.19
CA TYR A 22 20.24 -6.25 -1.74
C TYR A 22 20.67 -7.67 -1.33
N ALA A 23 20.10 -8.69 -1.97
CA ALA A 23 20.48 -10.07 -1.71
C ALA A 23 21.95 -10.32 -2.01
N ALA A 24 22.47 -9.73 -3.09
CA ALA A 24 23.87 -9.82 -3.43
C ALA A 24 24.78 -9.05 -2.48
N ARG A 25 24.49 -7.76 -2.25
CA ARG A 25 25.30 -6.88 -1.39
C ARG A 25 25.39 -7.38 0.05
N HIS A 26 24.30 -7.93 0.59
CA HIS A 26 24.23 -8.38 1.99
C HIS A 26 24.32 -9.90 2.15
N ASN A 27 24.63 -10.64 1.08
CA ASN A 27 24.73 -12.10 1.10
C ASN A 27 23.47 -12.78 1.69
N LEU A 28 22.29 -12.26 1.31
CA LEU A 28 21.00 -12.83 1.71
C LEU A 28 20.59 -13.94 0.72
N LYS A 29 19.77 -14.86 1.23
CA LYS A 29 19.04 -15.83 0.43
C LYS A 29 17.56 -15.48 0.53
N LEU A 30 16.96 -15.04 -0.57
CA LEU A 30 15.55 -14.66 -0.61
C LEU A 30 14.81 -15.57 -1.58
N LEU A 31 13.57 -15.92 -1.26
CA LEU A 31 12.65 -16.55 -2.20
C LEU A 31 11.46 -15.61 -2.40
N ALA A 32 11.35 -14.99 -3.58
CA ALA A 32 10.19 -14.20 -3.96
C ALA A 32 9.16 -15.08 -4.66
N PHE A 33 8.04 -15.36 -4.00
CA PHE A 33 7.01 -16.27 -4.46
C PHE A 33 5.62 -15.65 -4.35
N THR A 34 4.70 -16.12 -5.17
CA THR A 34 3.30 -15.69 -5.19
C THR A 34 2.42 -16.72 -4.48
N PRO A 35 1.17 -16.39 -4.13
CA PRO A 35 0.22 -17.35 -3.56
C PRO A 35 0.08 -18.63 -4.39
N GLU A 36 0.05 -18.50 -5.72
CA GLU A 36 -0.10 -19.61 -6.68
C GLU A 36 1.13 -20.53 -6.68
N GLY A 37 2.30 -20.01 -6.31
CA GLY A 37 3.53 -20.78 -6.18
C GLY A 37 3.54 -21.76 -5.00
N ILE A 38 2.61 -21.59 -4.04
CA ILE A 38 2.55 -22.39 -2.81
C ILE A 38 1.91 -23.76 -3.09
N CYS A 39 2.65 -24.81 -2.81
CA CYS A 39 2.13 -26.17 -2.73
C CYS A 39 1.94 -26.55 -1.25
N TRP A 40 0.69 -26.50 -0.80
CA TRP A 40 0.32 -26.73 0.59
C TRP A 40 0.58 -28.17 1.06
N GLU A 41 0.28 -29.16 0.21
CA GLU A 41 0.50 -30.57 0.50
C GLU A 41 1.99 -30.88 0.76
N LYS A 42 2.88 -30.33 -0.07
CA LYS A 42 4.32 -30.57 0.01
C LYS A 42 5.07 -29.54 0.87
N HIS A 43 4.36 -28.58 1.46
CA HIS A 43 4.94 -27.43 2.18
C HIS A 43 6.11 -26.79 1.42
N THR A 44 5.93 -26.52 0.14
CA THR A 44 6.95 -25.89 -0.73
C THR A 44 6.39 -24.65 -1.42
N ALA A 45 7.28 -23.76 -1.84
CA ALA A 45 6.93 -22.61 -2.68
C ALA A 45 7.85 -22.55 -3.90
N ALA A 46 7.29 -22.21 -5.06
CA ALA A 46 8.04 -21.89 -6.27
C ALA A 46 8.12 -20.38 -6.49
N GLY A 47 9.30 -19.89 -6.86
CA GLY A 47 9.52 -18.48 -7.12
C GLY A 47 10.96 -18.14 -7.47
N LEU A 48 11.25 -16.84 -7.52
CA LEU A 48 12.60 -16.34 -7.78
C LEU A 48 13.46 -16.46 -6.52
N TYR A 49 14.46 -17.33 -6.58
CA TYR A 49 15.49 -17.48 -5.57
C TYR A 49 16.63 -16.50 -5.85
N LEU A 50 16.70 -15.45 -5.03
CA LEU A 50 17.66 -14.35 -5.14
C LEU A 50 18.82 -14.59 -4.18
N THR A 51 20.04 -14.58 -4.72
CA THR A 51 21.27 -14.78 -3.94
C THR A 51 22.39 -13.88 -4.46
N ARG A 52 23.52 -13.85 -3.75
CA ARG A 52 24.75 -13.24 -4.26
C ARG A 52 25.31 -13.82 -5.56
N TYR A 53 24.85 -15.00 -5.96
CA TYR A 53 25.27 -15.66 -7.19
C TYR A 53 24.33 -15.38 -8.36
N GLY A 54 23.25 -14.63 -8.12
CA GLY A 54 22.23 -14.32 -9.11
C GLY A 54 20.85 -14.81 -8.70
N THR A 55 19.95 -14.73 -9.68
CA THR A 55 18.52 -15.00 -9.56
C THR A 55 18.17 -16.27 -10.34
N HIS A 56 17.47 -17.21 -9.70
CA HIS A 56 17.03 -18.45 -10.33
C HIS A 56 15.60 -18.79 -9.96
N PHE A 57 14.79 -19.27 -10.90
CA PHE A 57 13.47 -19.80 -10.55
C PHE A 57 13.63 -21.19 -9.91
N LYS A 58 13.16 -21.37 -8.67
CA LYS A 58 13.29 -22.63 -7.92
C LYS A 58 12.04 -22.95 -7.12
N ARG A 59 11.79 -24.24 -6.90
CA ARG A 59 10.89 -24.75 -5.85
C ARG A 59 11.72 -25.14 -4.64
N LEU A 60 11.42 -24.54 -3.50
CA LEU A 60 12.12 -24.76 -2.22
C LEU A 60 11.10 -25.09 -1.12
N PRO A 61 11.53 -25.67 0.01
CA PRO A 61 10.70 -25.72 1.20
C PRO A 61 10.16 -24.34 1.54
N LEU A 62 8.91 -24.29 2.03
CA LEU A 62 8.26 -23.04 2.39
C LEU A 62 9.14 -22.26 3.39
N PRO A 63 9.48 -20.99 3.15
CA PRO A 63 10.34 -20.23 4.04
C PRO A 63 9.79 -20.16 5.46
N LYS A 64 10.65 -20.36 6.48
CA LYS A 64 10.26 -20.27 7.90
C LYS A 64 9.97 -18.83 8.34
N THR A 65 10.46 -17.85 7.59
CA THR A 65 10.22 -16.43 7.82
C THR A 65 9.72 -15.83 6.52
N ILE A 66 8.50 -15.29 6.53
CA ILE A 66 7.86 -14.67 5.36
C ILE A 66 7.63 -13.20 5.67
N TYR A 67 8.10 -12.32 4.79
CA TYR A 67 7.65 -10.93 4.74
C TYR A 67 6.51 -10.80 3.74
N ASN A 68 5.32 -10.48 4.25
CA ASN A 68 4.13 -10.29 3.43
C ASN A 68 4.14 -8.92 2.74
N ARG A 69 4.07 -8.95 1.40
CA ARG A 69 3.97 -7.76 0.55
C ARG A 69 2.82 -7.88 -0.46
N LEU A 70 1.79 -8.66 -0.13
CA LEU A 70 0.60 -8.78 -0.97
C LEU A 70 -0.27 -7.54 -0.88
N TYR A 71 -0.71 -7.12 -2.06
CA TYR A 71 -1.62 -6.00 -2.23
C TYR A 71 -2.56 -6.28 -3.43
N PRO A 72 -3.89 -6.27 -3.25
CA PRO A 72 -4.60 -6.04 -1.99
C PRO A 72 -4.28 -7.12 -0.93
N HIS A 73 -4.57 -6.80 0.34
CA HIS A 73 -4.35 -7.72 1.45
C HIS A 73 -5.24 -8.96 1.32
N ASP A 74 -4.68 -10.17 1.50
CA ASP A 74 -5.43 -11.43 1.54
C ASP A 74 -5.43 -12.02 2.96
N PRO A 75 -6.47 -11.77 3.78
CA PRO A 75 -6.51 -12.24 5.15
C PRO A 75 -6.62 -13.77 5.25
N GLN A 76 -7.23 -14.44 4.27
CA GLN A 76 -7.43 -15.89 4.30
C GLN A 76 -6.10 -16.62 4.10
N LEU A 77 -5.33 -16.20 3.10
CA LEU A 77 -4.00 -16.73 2.85
C LEU A 77 -3.07 -16.49 4.03
N ILE A 78 -3.05 -15.27 4.58
CA ILE A 78 -2.19 -14.93 5.71
C ILE A 78 -2.57 -15.74 6.95
N SER A 79 -3.86 -15.91 7.23
CA SER A 79 -4.33 -16.77 8.34
C SER A 79 -3.87 -18.21 8.16
N ARG A 80 -3.95 -18.76 6.94
CA ARG A 80 -3.50 -20.12 6.63
C ARG A 80 -1.99 -20.29 6.82
N LEU A 81 -1.18 -19.29 6.49
CA LEU A 81 0.26 -19.29 6.76
C LEU A 81 0.57 -19.18 8.26
N ILE A 82 -0.14 -18.32 8.99
CA ILE A 82 0.01 -18.16 10.45
C ILE A 82 -0.34 -19.45 11.19
N ALA A 83 -1.32 -20.21 10.72
CA ALA A 83 -1.69 -21.50 11.29
C ALA A 83 -0.55 -22.55 11.27
N LEU A 84 0.51 -22.31 10.48
CA LEU A 84 1.73 -23.15 10.48
C LEU A 84 2.74 -22.77 11.58
N SER A 85 2.41 -21.80 12.44
CA SER A 85 3.21 -21.43 13.61
C SER A 85 3.36 -22.61 14.59
N PRO A 86 4.50 -22.74 15.31
CA PRO A 86 5.66 -21.84 15.32
C PRO A 86 6.69 -22.15 14.21
N LYS A 87 6.41 -23.11 13.32
CA LYS A 87 7.35 -23.53 12.27
C LYS A 87 7.61 -22.42 11.25
N LEU A 88 6.65 -21.51 11.10
CA LEU A 88 6.68 -20.39 10.18
C LEU A 88 6.21 -19.11 10.89
N GLN A 89 6.87 -17.99 10.57
CA GLN A 89 6.49 -16.65 11.03
C GLN A 89 6.19 -15.74 9.83
N VAL A 90 5.04 -15.08 9.87
CA VAL A 90 4.65 -14.06 8.88
C VAL A 90 4.79 -12.67 9.49
N PHE A 91 5.64 -11.85 8.89
CA PHE A 91 5.79 -10.43 9.17
C PHE A 91 4.89 -9.61 8.24
N ASN A 92 4.41 -8.47 8.74
CA ASN A 92 3.48 -7.59 8.03
C ASN A 92 2.14 -8.27 7.70
N GLN A 93 1.52 -8.86 8.73
CA GLN A 93 0.28 -9.64 8.58
C GLN A 93 -0.86 -8.83 7.97
N VAL A 94 -0.91 -7.51 8.24
CA VAL A 94 -1.84 -6.58 7.60
C VAL A 94 -1.03 -5.62 6.72
N THR A 95 -1.23 -5.69 5.40
CA THR A 95 -0.52 -4.85 4.43
C THR A 95 -1.29 -3.59 4.05
N GLN A 96 -2.61 -3.58 4.23
CA GLN A 96 -3.51 -2.49 3.84
C GLN A 96 -4.31 -1.99 5.05
N PHE A 97 -3.78 -0.96 5.71
CA PHE A 97 -4.49 -0.29 6.80
C PHE A 97 -5.51 0.72 6.27
N ASP A 98 -6.64 0.83 6.97
CA ASP A 98 -7.57 1.93 6.77
C ASP A 98 -7.00 3.21 7.37
N LYS A 99 -6.71 4.19 6.49
CA LYS A 99 -6.08 5.46 6.90
C LYS A 99 -6.96 6.27 7.84
N TRP A 100 -8.29 6.13 7.77
CA TRP A 100 -9.19 6.82 8.69
C TRP A 100 -9.14 6.20 10.08
N VAL A 101 -9.14 4.86 10.16
CA VAL A 101 -8.97 4.15 11.43
C VAL A 101 -7.64 4.52 12.08
N VAL A 102 -6.54 4.51 11.31
CA VAL A 102 -5.22 4.92 11.80
C VAL A 102 -5.24 6.38 12.29
N HIS A 103 -5.83 7.30 11.53
CA HIS A 103 -5.97 8.70 11.96
C HIS A 103 -6.70 8.81 13.30
N ARG A 104 -7.86 8.14 13.44
CA ARG A 104 -8.65 8.14 14.68
C ARG A 104 -7.89 7.57 15.88
N MET A 105 -7.13 6.49 15.67
CA MET A 105 -6.30 5.90 16.72
C MET A 105 -5.22 6.88 17.17
N LEU A 106 -4.51 7.50 16.22
CA LEU A 106 -3.45 8.46 16.53
C LEU A 106 -4.00 9.75 17.16
N SER A 107 -5.17 10.23 16.73
CA SER A 107 -5.80 11.44 17.27
C SER A 107 -6.27 11.27 18.72
N ALA A 108 -6.38 10.04 19.21
CA ALA A 108 -6.69 9.72 20.61
C ALA A 108 -5.44 9.62 21.50
N THR A 109 -4.26 9.97 20.99
CA THR A 109 -2.98 9.94 21.71
C THR A 109 -2.35 11.34 21.74
N ASP A 110 -1.23 11.48 22.44
CA ASP A 110 -0.43 12.72 22.47
C ASP A 110 0.10 13.15 21.08
N LEU A 111 0.02 12.26 20.08
CA LEU A 111 0.35 12.57 18.68
C LEU A 111 -0.71 13.41 17.96
N ALA A 112 -1.89 13.64 18.57
CA ALA A 112 -2.97 14.40 17.97
C ALA A 112 -2.52 15.78 17.45
N ALA A 113 -1.65 16.47 18.20
CA ALA A 113 -1.11 17.77 17.83
C ALA A 113 -0.19 17.73 16.58
N CYS A 114 0.32 16.55 16.21
CA CYS A 114 1.15 16.35 15.03
C CYS A 114 0.35 15.92 13.79
N LEU A 115 -0.95 15.67 13.92
CA LEU A 115 -1.79 15.22 12.81
C LEU A 115 -2.34 16.41 12.02
N PRO A 116 -2.44 16.30 10.68
CA PRO A 116 -3.19 17.28 9.91
C PRO A 116 -4.69 17.16 10.19
N ASN A 117 -5.40 18.29 10.09
CA ASN A 117 -6.86 18.30 10.10
C ASN A 117 -7.37 17.34 9.00
N THR A 118 -8.10 16.30 9.42
CA THR A 118 -8.57 15.22 8.54
C THR A 118 -10.05 15.02 8.76
N TYR A 119 -10.78 14.88 7.65
CA TYR A 119 -12.23 14.73 7.62
C TYR A 119 -12.58 13.45 6.85
N GLU A 120 -13.67 12.78 7.23
CA GLU A 120 -14.29 11.82 6.31
C GLU A 120 -14.88 12.59 5.12
N TYR A 121 -14.73 12.01 3.94
CA TYR A 121 -15.12 12.68 2.71
C TYR A 121 -16.64 12.64 2.51
N ASP A 122 -17.24 13.83 2.42
CA ASP A 122 -18.53 14.07 1.81
C ASP A 122 -18.49 15.46 1.14
N MET A 123 -19.60 15.87 0.50
CA MET A 123 -19.65 17.17 -0.17
C MET A 123 -19.50 18.34 0.81
N ALA A 124 -20.13 18.27 1.98
CA ALA A 124 -20.10 19.34 2.95
C ALA A 124 -18.68 19.49 3.54
N SER A 125 -18.03 18.38 3.88
CA SER A 125 -16.67 18.36 4.41
C SER A 125 -15.63 18.80 3.37
N LEU A 126 -15.85 18.51 2.09
CA LEU A 126 -15.02 19.02 0.99
C LEU A 126 -15.10 20.54 0.91
N HIS A 127 -16.31 21.10 0.84
CA HIS A 127 -16.50 22.56 0.80
C HIS A 127 -15.93 23.24 2.05
N GLN A 128 -16.19 22.67 3.22
CA GLN A 128 -15.64 23.17 4.48
C GLN A 128 -14.11 23.16 4.46
N ALA A 129 -13.49 22.04 4.07
CA ALA A 129 -12.03 21.91 4.05
C ALA A 129 -11.38 22.87 3.04
N LEU A 130 -11.96 23.04 1.85
CA LEU A 130 -11.49 24.02 0.86
C LEU A 130 -11.63 25.46 1.37
N SER A 131 -12.76 25.79 2.01
CA SER A 131 -12.98 27.13 2.57
C SER A 131 -12.05 27.44 3.75
N GLN A 132 -11.74 26.44 4.59
CA GLN A 132 -10.92 26.63 5.79
C GLN A 132 -9.43 26.65 5.48
N HIS A 133 -8.97 25.77 4.58
CA HIS A 133 -7.53 25.52 4.38
C HIS A 133 -7.02 26.04 3.04
N GLY A 134 -7.87 26.18 2.02
CA GLY A 134 -7.49 26.65 0.69
C GLY A 134 -6.60 25.70 -0.14
N ASP A 135 -5.96 24.72 0.50
CA ASP A 135 -5.11 23.71 -0.13
C ASP A 135 -5.23 22.39 0.62
N ILE A 136 -5.83 21.39 -0.02
CA ILE A 136 -6.21 20.13 0.63
C ILE A 136 -5.76 18.93 -0.20
N VAL A 137 -5.61 17.79 0.49
CA VAL A 137 -5.35 16.49 -0.13
C VAL A 137 -6.51 15.55 0.15
N ILE A 138 -7.09 15.02 -0.91
CA ILE A 138 -8.09 13.96 -0.88
C ILE A 138 -7.37 12.63 -1.16
N LYS A 139 -7.70 11.61 -0.38
CA LYS A 139 -7.08 10.28 -0.48
C LYS A 139 -8.09 9.18 -0.13
N PRO A 140 -8.05 8.02 -0.81
CA PRO A 140 -8.84 6.86 -0.44
C PRO A 140 -8.45 6.33 0.94
N ARG A 141 -9.46 5.89 1.70
CA ARG A 141 -9.27 5.22 3.00
C ARG A 141 -8.37 3.99 2.84
N LEU A 142 -8.68 3.16 1.85
CA LEU A 142 -7.93 1.98 1.47
C LEU A 142 -7.17 2.28 0.17
N GLY A 143 -5.85 2.04 0.15
CA GLY A 143 -5.02 2.32 -1.01
C GLY A 143 -3.53 2.35 -0.63
N ARG A 144 -2.65 2.29 -1.63
CA ARG A 144 -1.20 2.16 -1.44
C ARG A 144 -0.42 3.09 -2.39
N GLN A 145 0.85 3.36 -2.05
CA GLN A 145 1.82 4.00 -2.95
C GLN A 145 1.35 5.32 -3.58
N GLY A 146 0.51 6.07 -2.89
CA GLY A 146 0.01 7.35 -3.41
C GLY A 146 -1.12 7.23 -4.45
N SER A 147 -1.63 6.03 -4.73
CA SER A 147 -2.73 5.82 -5.68
C SER A 147 -4.02 6.49 -5.18
N GLY A 148 -4.72 7.17 -6.10
CA GLY A 148 -5.97 7.89 -5.84
C GLY A 148 -5.81 9.20 -5.07
N LEU A 149 -4.59 9.74 -4.89
CA LEU A 149 -4.43 11.06 -4.27
C LEU A 149 -4.73 12.19 -5.24
N TRP A 150 -5.44 13.18 -4.73
CA TRP A 150 -5.76 14.42 -5.41
C TRP A 150 -5.43 15.58 -4.49
N ARG A 151 -4.74 16.60 -5.00
CA ARG A 151 -4.57 17.87 -4.31
C ARG A 151 -5.43 18.94 -4.97
N LEU A 152 -6.25 19.59 -4.17
CA LEU A 152 -7.12 20.68 -4.60
C LEU A 152 -6.64 21.97 -3.95
N THR A 153 -6.34 22.97 -4.75
CA THR A 153 -5.85 24.27 -4.27
C THR A 153 -6.70 25.39 -4.84
N VAL A 154 -7.29 26.21 -3.98
CA VAL A 154 -7.95 27.46 -4.34
C VAL A 154 -6.87 28.47 -4.72
N VAL A 155 -6.94 29.01 -5.93
CA VAL A 155 -5.96 29.99 -6.45
C VAL A 155 -6.65 31.32 -6.81
N PRO A 156 -5.90 32.43 -6.92
CA PRO A 156 -6.49 33.73 -7.25
C PRO A 156 -7.36 33.71 -8.52
N GLY A 157 -8.35 34.61 -8.55
CA GLY A 157 -9.30 34.70 -9.66
C GLY A 157 -10.43 33.68 -9.62
N GLY A 158 -10.75 33.14 -8.44
CA GLY A 158 -11.89 32.23 -8.25
C GLY A 158 -11.70 30.91 -9.00
N LYS A 159 -10.50 30.34 -8.96
CA LYS A 159 -10.16 29.09 -9.64
C LYS A 159 -9.78 28.00 -8.64
N LEU A 160 -10.11 26.77 -8.99
CA LEU A 160 -9.70 25.56 -8.30
C LEU A 160 -8.67 24.83 -9.17
N MET A 161 -7.45 24.71 -8.66
CA MET A 161 -6.39 23.92 -9.26
C MET A 161 -6.48 22.49 -8.73
N ILE A 162 -6.56 21.53 -9.66
CA ILE A 162 -6.67 20.10 -9.39
C ILE A 162 -5.37 19.46 -9.86
N LYS A 163 -4.65 18.86 -8.92
CA LYS A 163 -3.43 18.09 -9.16
C LYS A 163 -3.71 16.63 -8.83
N PRO A 164 -3.90 15.74 -9.81
CA PRO A 164 -3.78 14.31 -9.54
C PRO A 164 -2.35 14.02 -9.07
N ALA A 165 -2.12 12.84 -8.50
CA ALA A 165 -0.78 12.33 -8.20
C ALA A 165 0.12 12.10 -9.46
N LEU A 166 -0.24 12.62 -10.64
CA LEU A 166 0.44 12.52 -11.95
C LEU A 166 0.48 13.90 -12.67
N PRO A 167 1.39 14.13 -13.64
CA PRO A 167 2.20 15.36 -13.72
C PRO A 167 1.56 16.63 -14.32
N VAL A 168 0.29 16.64 -14.74
CA VAL A 168 -0.31 17.83 -15.37
C VAL A 168 -1.43 18.41 -14.50
N PRO A 169 -1.21 19.58 -13.85
CA PRO A 169 -2.27 20.28 -13.12
C PRO A 169 -3.32 20.84 -14.08
N ILE A 170 -4.60 20.74 -13.69
CA ILE A 170 -5.72 21.37 -14.41
C ILE A 170 -6.29 22.47 -13.52
N ALA A 171 -6.54 23.66 -14.07
CA ALA A 171 -7.19 24.77 -13.36
C ALA A 171 -8.59 25.01 -13.93
N LEU A 172 -9.61 24.92 -13.08
CA LEU A 172 -11.02 25.10 -13.42
C LEU A 172 -11.61 26.28 -12.62
N PRO A 173 -12.73 26.89 -13.07
CA PRO A 173 -13.48 27.83 -12.23
C PRO A 173 -13.87 27.18 -10.90
N TYR A 174 -13.74 27.91 -9.79
CA TYR A 174 -14.20 27.44 -8.49
C TYR A 174 -15.70 27.72 -8.36
N THR A 175 -16.51 26.75 -8.79
CA THR A 175 -17.98 26.79 -8.74
C THR A 175 -18.52 25.48 -8.18
N ASP A 176 -19.73 25.50 -7.61
CA ASP A 176 -20.39 24.30 -7.09
C ASP A 176 -20.51 23.21 -8.17
N ALA A 177 -20.75 23.60 -9.43
CA ALA A 177 -20.80 22.66 -10.55
C ALA A 177 -19.47 21.91 -10.77
N VAL A 178 -18.33 22.59 -10.66
CA VAL A 178 -17.01 21.98 -10.81
C VAL A 178 -16.67 21.08 -9.61
N VAL A 179 -17.03 21.50 -8.39
CA VAL A 179 -16.86 20.67 -7.19
C VAL A 179 -17.74 19.41 -7.26
N ASN A 180 -18.99 19.55 -7.70
CA ASN A 180 -19.92 18.43 -7.91
C ASN A 180 -19.43 17.47 -9.00
N LEU A 181 -18.88 17.97 -10.11
CA LEU A 181 -18.29 17.11 -11.14
C LEU A 181 -17.10 16.31 -10.58
N PHE A 182 -16.24 16.96 -9.79
CA PHE A 182 -15.13 16.28 -9.12
C PHE A 182 -15.63 15.17 -8.19
N HIS A 183 -16.70 15.42 -7.43
CA HIS A 183 -17.33 14.42 -6.58
C HIS A 183 -17.81 13.18 -7.35
N VAL A 184 -18.42 13.38 -8.52
CA VAL A 184 -18.83 12.27 -9.39
C VAL A 184 -17.62 11.46 -9.85
N LEU A 185 -16.54 12.13 -10.29
CA LEU A 185 -15.31 11.46 -10.73
C LEU A 185 -14.64 10.67 -9.60
N MET A 186 -14.72 11.15 -8.37
CA MET A 186 -14.18 10.46 -7.19
C MET A 186 -14.97 9.21 -6.78
N ILE A 187 -16.28 9.16 -7.07
CA ILE A 187 -17.13 8.02 -6.71
C ILE A 187 -17.05 6.90 -7.76
N VAL A 188 -16.88 7.24 -9.04
CA VAL A 188 -16.94 6.26 -10.16
C VAL A 188 -15.74 5.30 -10.18
N GLU A 189 -14.60 5.66 -9.58
CA GLU A 189 -13.42 4.77 -9.49
C GLU A 189 -13.46 3.78 -8.30
N SER A 190 -14.58 3.68 -7.58
CA SER A 190 -14.71 2.85 -6.36
C SER A 190 -15.53 1.56 -6.53
N VAL A 191 -15.78 1.10 -7.77
CA VAL A 191 -16.47 -0.18 -8.06
C VAL A 191 -15.48 -1.25 -8.52
#